data_AF-A0A1M4VUZ3-F1
#
_entry.id   AF-A0A1M4VUZ3-F1
#
_cell.length_a   1.000
_cell.length_b   1.000
_cell.length_c   1.000
_cell.angle_alpha   90.00
_cell.angle_beta   90.00
_cell.angle_gamma   90.00
#
_symmetry.space_group_name_H-M   'P 1'
#
loop_
_entity.id
_entity.type
_entity.pdbx_description
1 polymer ?
#
loop_
_entity_poly.entity_id
_entity_poly.type
_entity_poly.pdbx_seq_one_letter_code
_entity_poly.pdbx_strand_id
1 'polypeptide(L)'
;MKKEQVKKPYEKKQGRGKVLVTMVDIPTQRPYSLSGLGIYCHVSERFILDFEKRLQEKGDEEAKGFLAVTTHIREVISTQQLEGATVGAFNANIVARKLGLTDKKDITTDGESLNKGYYDLLKQRKMKQSNQQ
;
A
#
# COMPACT_ATOMS: atom_id res chain seq x y z
N MET A 1 19.05 -10.80 -19.41
CA MET A 1 20.09 -9.79 -19.13
C MET A 1 19.90 -8.59 -20.06
N LYS A 2 19.33 -7.48 -19.58
CA LYS A 2 19.30 -6.22 -20.35
C LYS A 2 20.59 -5.47 -20.07
N LYS A 3 21.37 -5.17 -21.12
CA LYS A 3 22.65 -4.47 -21.03
C LYS A 3 22.40 -3.02 -20.64
N GLU A 4 22.97 -2.62 -19.52
CA GLU A 4 22.96 -1.28 -18.96
C GLU A 4 23.74 -0.34 -19.90
N GLN A 5 23.06 0.56 -20.61
CA GLN A 5 23.73 1.56 -21.44
C GLN A 5 24.15 2.72 -20.55
N VAL A 6 25.35 2.64 -19.99
CA VAL A 6 25.95 3.69 -19.18
C VAL A 6 26.16 4.93 -20.06
N LYS A 7 25.47 6.04 -19.75
CA LYS A 7 25.69 7.32 -20.43
C LYS A 7 27.13 7.78 -20.16
N LYS A 8 27.80 8.31 -21.19
CA LYS A 8 29.19 8.79 -21.08
C LYS A 8 29.31 9.76 -19.89
N PRO A 9 30.30 9.59 -19.00
CA PRO A 9 30.52 10.51 -17.89
C PRO A 9 30.79 11.92 -18.41
N TYR A 10 30.29 12.93 -17.69
CA TYR A 10 30.58 14.33 -17.99
C TYR A 10 31.22 15.00 -16.78
N GLU A 11 32.20 15.89 -17.05
CA GLU A 11 32.91 16.63 -16.01
C GLU A 11 31.99 17.69 -15.41
N LYS A 12 31.84 17.68 -14.08
CA LYS A 12 31.23 18.78 -13.34
C LYS A 12 32.27 19.39 -12.40
N LYS A 13 32.48 20.71 -12.49
CA LYS A 13 33.32 21.44 -11.53
C LYS A 13 32.52 21.67 -10.25
N GLN A 14 33.03 21.19 -9.11
CA GLN A 14 32.58 21.57 -7.78
C GLN A 14 33.80 22.13 -7.02
N GLY A 15 33.82 23.45 -6.79
CA GLY A 15 34.94 24.11 -6.10
C GLY A 15 36.28 24.01 -6.87
N ARG A 16 37.38 23.74 -6.15
CA ARG A 16 38.75 23.62 -6.70
C ARG A 16 39.06 22.23 -7.29
N GLY A 17 38.12 21.28 -7.26
CA GLY A 17 38.29 19.91 -7.77
C GLY A 17 37.41 19.61 -8.98
N LYS A 18 37.89 18.73 -9.87
CA LYS A 18 37.09 18.13 -10.94
C LYS A 18 36.53 16.79 -10.47
N VAL A 19 35.22 16.57 -10.62
CA VAL A 19 34.58 15.29 -10.31
C VAL A 19 33.96 14.73 -11.59
N LEU A 20 34.24 13.46 -11.88
CA LEU A 20 33.59 12.71 -12.95
C LEU A 20 32.27 12.13 -12.42
N VAL A 21 31.16 12.47 -13.06
CA VAL A 21 29.84 11.93 -12.72
C VAL A 21 29.38 11.04 -13.86
N THR A 22 29.10 9.78 -13.54
CA THR A 22 28.51 8.82 -14.46
C THR A 22 27.04 8.63 -14.09
N MET A 23 26.13 8.94 -15.01
CA MET A 23 24.71 8.67 -14.84
C MET A 23 24.43 7.24 -15.30
N VAL A 24 23.98 6.39 -14.38
CA VAL A 24 23.54 5.03 -14.65
C VAL A 24 22.02 5.01 -14.59
N ASP A 25 21.38 4.53 -15.66
CA ASP A 25 19.93 4.35 -15.68
C ASP A 25 19.61 2.96 -15.15
N ILE A 26 19.01 2.90 -13.96
CA ILE A 26 18.64 1.64 -13.31
C ILE A 26 17.19 1.36 -13.69
N PRO A 27 16.92 0.39 -14.59
CA PRO A 27 15.57 0.12 -15.03
C PRO A 27 14.74 -0.43 -13.86
N THR A 28 13.77 0.34 -13.40
CA THR A 28 12.81 -0.09 -12.40
C THR A 28 11.58 -0.70 -13.07
N GLN A 29 11.02 -1.75 -12.47
CA GLN A 29 9.75 -2.30 -12.95
C GLN A 29 8.61 -1.31 -12.69
N ARG A 30 7.53 -1.41 -13.47
CA ARG A 30 6.29 -0.66 -13.22
C ARG A 30 5.36 -1.52 -12.35
N PRO A 31 4.81 -0.99 -11.25
CA PRO A 31 3.81 -1.71 -10.47
C PRO A 31 2.56 -1.98 -11.31
N TYR A 32 1.99 -3.17 -11.19
CA TYR A 32 0.75 -3.51 -11.88
C TYR A 32 -0.43 -2.79 -11.24
N SER A 33 -1.51 -2.59 -12.02
CA SER A 33 -2.76 -2.05 -11.50
C SER A 33 -3.93 -2.56 -12.32
N LEU A 34 -5.10 -2.67 -11.68
CA LEU A 34 -6.34 -3.05 -12.35
C LEU A 34 -6.72 -2.02 -13.42
N SER A 35 -6.53 -0.73 -13.14
CA SER A 35 -6.64 0.34 -14.12
C SER A 35 -5.72 0.17 -15.32
N GLY A 36 -4.47 -0.25 -15.11
CA GLY A 36 -3.49 -0.48 -16.16
C GLY A 36 -3.87 -1.67 -17.05
N LEU A 37 -4.39 -2.74 -16.45
CA LEU A 37 -4.97 -3.86 -17.18
C LEU A 37 -6.18 -3.41 -18.02
N GLY A 38 -7.07 -2.59 -17.43
CA GLY A 38 -8.21 -2.03 -18.15
C GLY A 38 -7.78 -1.24 -19.39
N ILE A 39 -6.83 -0.32 -19.23
CA ILE A 39 -6.27 0.47 -20.35
C ILE A 39 -5.70 -0.45 -21.43
N TYR A 40 -4.94 -1.49 -21.05
CA TYR A 40 -4.35 -2.45 -21.98
C TYR A 40 -5.42 -3.23 -22.77
N CYS A 41 -6.47 -3.69 -22.08
CA CYS A 41 -7.57 -4.43 -22.67
C CYS A 41 -8.66 -3.55 -23.31
N HIS A 42 -8.49 -2.23 -23.34
CA HIS A 42 -9.49 -1.26 -23.82
C HIS A 42 -10.84 -1.34 -23.09
N VAL A 43 -10.82 -1.62 -21.79
CA VAL A 43 -12.00 -1.65 -20.91
C VAL A 43 -11.80 -0.72 -19.72
N SER A 44 -12.90 -0.21 -19.16
CA SER A 44 -12.82 0.58 -17.93
C SER A 44 -12.52 -0.33 -16.73
N GLU A 45 -11.79 0.17 -15.74
CA GLU A 45 -11.61 -0.55 -14.46
C GLU A 45 -12.95 -0.90 -13.83
N ARG A 46 -13.93 0.01 -13.97
CA ARG A 46 -15.29 -0.19 -13.48
C ARG A 46 -15.96 -1.39 -14.13
N PHE A 47 -15.78 -1.58 -15.43
CA PHE A 47 -16.33 -2.72 -16.16
C PHE A 47 -15.82 -4.04 -15.58
N ILE A 48 -14.53 -4.15 -15.26
CA ILE A 48 -13.95 -5.38 -14.67
C ILE A 48 -14.57 -5.66 -13.29
N LEU A 49 -14.75 -4.63 -12.47
CA LEU A 49 -15.37 -4.75 -11.15
C LEU A 49 -16.85 -5.15 -11.23
N ASP A 50 -17.60 -4.53 -12.15
CA ASP A 50 -19.02 -4.85 -12.34
C ASP A 50 -19.21 -6.22 -12.99
N PHE A 51 -18.30 -6.64 -13.88
CA PHE A 51 -18.28 -7.98 -14.45
C PHE A 51 -18.15 -9.02 -13.34
N GLU A 52 -17.18 -8.86 -12.43
CA GLU A 52 -16.99 -9.81 -11.34
C GLU A 52 -18.19 -9.89 -10.39
N LYS A 53 -18.84 -8.76 -10.08
CA LYS A 53 -20.07 -8.77 -9.29
C LYS A 53 -21.18 -9.59 -9.94
N ARG A 54 -21.37 -9.42 -11.26
CA ARG A 54 -22.36 -10.21 -12.01
C ARG A 54 -22.05 -11.70 -12.01
N LEU A 55 -20.76 -12.07 -12.06
CA LEU A 55 -20.35 -13.48 -11.96
C LEU A 55 -20.69 -14.07 -10.60
N GLN A 56 -20.46 -13.32 -9.52
CA GLN A 56 -20.80 -13.74 -8.15
C GLN A 56 -22.32 -13.95 -7.99
N GLU A 57 -23.15 -13.11 -8.61
CA GLU A 57 -24.61 -13.24 -8.59
C GLU A 57 -25.12 -14.42 -9.41
N LYS A 58 -24.49 -14.74 -10.54
CA LYS A 58 -24.93 -15.81 -11.46
C LYS A 58 -24.70 -17.21 -10.90
N GLY A 59 -23.53 -17.45 -10.30
CA GLY A 59 -23.23 -18.68 -9.57
C GLY A 59 -23.15 -19.99 -10.37
N ASP A 60 -23.18 -19.94 -11.71
CA ASP A 60 -23.02 -21.12 -12.58
C ASP A 60 -21.54 -21.55 -12.70
N GLU A 61 -21.30 -22.77 -13.19
CA GLU A 61 -19.93 -23.32 -13.31
C GLU A 61 -19.02 -22.46 -14.20
N GLU A 62 -19.59 -21.86 -15.25
CA GLU A 62 -18.87 -20.91 -16.10
C GLU A 62 -18.49 -19.64 -15.34
N ALA A 63 -19.41 -19.05 -14.55
CA ALA A 63 -19.08 -17.89 -13.73
C ALA A 63 -18.05 -18.19 -12.66
N LYS A 64 -18.06 -19.38 -12.05
CA LYS A 64 -17.01 -19.81 -11.11
C LYS A 64 -15.64 -19.88 -11.79
N GLY A 65 -15.58 -20.36 -13.03
CA GLY A 65 -14.36 -20.37 -13.83
C GLY A 65 -13.80 -18.97 -14.04
N PHE A 66 -14.64 -18.04 -14.49
CA PHE A 66 -14.20 -16.64 -14.67
C PHE A 66 -13.88 -15.94 -13.35
N LEU A 67 -14.60 -16.24 -12.26
CA LEU A 67 -14.34 -15.69 -10.95
C LEU A 67 -12.96 -16.11 -10.41
N ALA A 68 -12.56 -17.36 -10.66
CA ALA A 68 -11.22 -17.85 -10.33
C ALA A 68 -10.15 -17.06 -11.10
N VAL A 69 -10.38 -16.78 -12.39
CA VAL A 69 -9.46 -15.99 -13.22
C VAL A 69 -9.36 -14.53 -12.72
N THR A 70 -10.49 -13.86 -12.47
CA THR A 70 -10.48 -12.46 -11.98
C THR A 70 -9.81 -12.35 -10.61
N THR A 71 -10.05 -13.34 -9.75
CA THR A 71 -9.38 -13.43 -8.43
C THR A 71 -7.88 -13.59 -8.59
N HIS A 72 -7.44 -14.51 -9.43
CA HIS A 72 -6.03 -14.75 -9.70
C HIS A 72 -5.33 -13.51 -10.27
N ILE A 73 -5.98 -12.76 -11.17
CA ILE A 73 -5.45 -11.49 -11.68
C ILE A 73 -5.19 -10.50 -10.53
N ARG A 74 -6.10 -10.40 -9.56
CA ARG A 74 -5.89 -9.52 -8.40
C ARG A 74 -4.76 -9.98 -7.51
N GLU A 75 -4.64 -11.28 -7.27
CA GLU A 75 -3.54 -11.88 -6.50
C GLU A 75 -2.18 -11.60 -7.15
N VAL A 76 -2.08 -11.72 -8.47
CA VAL A 76 -0.85 -11.38 -9.21
C VAL A 76 -0.50 -9.90 -9.05
N ILE A 77 -1.49 -9.00 -9.16
CA ILE A 77 -1.28 -7.57 -8.98
C ILE A 77 -0.82 -7.24 -7.57
N SER A 78 -1.48 -7.78 -6.54
CA SER A 78 -1.15 -7.49 -5.14
C SER A 78 0.20 -8.08 -4.75
N THR A 79 0.50 -9.30 -5.20
CA THR A 79 1.78 -9.98 -4.93
C THR A 79 2.95 -9.21 -5.55
N GLN A 80 2.84 -8.81 -6.82
CA GLN A 80 3.88 -8.03 -7.48
C GLN A 80 4.15 -6.70 -6.77
N GLN A 81 3.10 -6.00 -6.36
CA GLN A 81 3.23 -4.75 -5.61
C GLN A 81 3.89 -4.96 -4.24
N LEU A 82 3.51 -6.02 -3.53
CA LEU A 82 4.05 -6.35 -2.21
C LEU A 82 5.53 -6.71 -2.31
N GLU A 83 5.88 -7.69 -3.14
CA GLU A 83 7.26 -8.14 -3.33
C GLU A 83 8.17 -7.01 -3.82
N GLY A 84 7.67 -6.21 -4.78
CA GLY A 84 8.38 -5.04 -5.29
C GLY A 84 8.60 -3.96 -4.23
N ALA A 85 7.65 -3.78 -3.30
CA ALA A 85 7.85 -2.90 -2.15
C ALA A 85 8.86 -3.47 -1.16
N THR A 86 8.84 -4.77 -0.90
CA THR A 86 9.78 -5.46 0.00
C THR A 86 11.23 -5.32 -0.45
N VAL A 87 11.50 -5.38 -1.76
CA VAL A 87 12.86 -5.20 -2.31
C VAL A 87 13.24 -3.74 -2.58
N GLY A 88 12.39 -2.78 -2.21
CA GLY A 88 12.63 -1.35 -2.41
C GLY A 88 12.47 -0.86 -3.85
N ALA A 89 11.97 -1.70 -4.76
CA ALA A 89 11.67 -1.29 -6.14
C ALA A 89 10.43 -0.38 -6.21
N PHE A 90 9.48 -0.55 -5.28
CA PHE A 90 8.29 0.29 -5.13
C PHE A 90 8.29 1.00 -3.77
N ASN A 91 7.59 2.13 -3.70
CA ASN A 91 7.44 2.86 -2.44
C ASN A 91 6.52 2.09 -1.48
N ALA A 92 7.09 1.54 -0.41
CA ALA A 92 6.38 0.71 0.57
C ALA A 92 5.18 1.42 1.23
N ASN A 93 5.29 2.72 1.51
CA ASN A 93 4.19 3.49 2.12
C ASN A 93 2.99 3.62 1.18
N ILE A 94 3.22 3.76 -0.13
CA ILE A 94 2.15 3.83 -1.13
C ILE A 94 1.48 2.46 -1.28
N VAL A 95 2.27 1.39 -1.37
CA VAL A 95 1.76 0.02 -1.48
C VAL A 95 0.98 -0.39 -0.23
N ALA A 96 1.49 -0.10 0.97
CA ALA A 96 0.80 -0.39 2.23
C ALA A 96 -0.58 0.27 2.28
N ARG A 97 -0.67 1.57 1.91
CA ARG A 97 -1.95 2.27 1.82
C ARG A 97 -2.89 1.65 0.78
N LYS A 98 -2.36 1.20 -0.36
CA LYS A 98 -3.17 0.60 -1.43
C LYS A 98 -3.71 -0.78 -1.07
N LEU A 99 -2.93 -1.58 -0.35
CA LEU A 99 -3.33 -2.91 0.14
C LEU A 99 -4.16 -2.84 1.44
N GLY A 100 -4.35 -1.66 2.03
CA GLY A 100 -5.05 -1.49 3.30
C GLY A 100 -4.25 -1.99 4.51
N LEU A 101 -2.94 -2.18 4.37
CA LEU A 101 -2.04 -2.50 5.48
C LEU A 101 -1.98 -1.28 6.41
N THR A 102 -2.55 -1.43 7.59
CA THR A 102 -2.62 -0.37 8.60
C THR A 102 -1.67 -0.67 9.74
N ASP A 103 -0.85 0.31 10.11
CA ASP A 103 -0.04 0.25 11.32
C ASP A 103 -0.96 0.30 12.55
N LYS A 104 -1.07 -0.82 13.28
CA LYS A 104 -1.73 -0.83 14.58
C LYS A 104 -0.76 -0.24 15.60
N LYS A 105 -0.97 1.02 15.97
CA LYS A 105 -0.32 1.61 17.15
C LYS A 105 -1.20 1.35 18.37
N ASP A 106 -0.70 0.53 19.28
CA ASP A 106 -1.25 0.43 20.62
C ASP A 106 -0.80 1.66 21.41
N ILE A 107 -1.76 2.50 21.83
CA ILE A 107 -1.51 3.63 22.72
C ILE A 107 -2.21 3.31 24.06
N THR A 108 -1.80 2.22 24.67
CA THR A 108 -2.18 1.85 26.04
C THR A 108 -0.96 1.87 26.94
N THR A 109 -1.18 2.08 28.23
CA THR A 109 -0.18 1.79 29.26
C THR A 109 -0.37 0.34 29.68
N ASP A 110 0.24 -0.59 28.95
CA ASP A 110 0.15 -2.04 29.22
C ASP A 110 -1.30 -2.55 29.40
N GLY A 111 -2.21 -2.16 28.50
CA GLY A 111 -3.61 -2.60 28.50
C GLY A 111 -4.58 -1.77 29.34
N GLU A 112 -4.13 -0.71 30.02
CA GLU A 112 -5.04 0.22 30.71
C GLU A 112 -5.36 1.46 29.85
N SER A 113 -6.64 1.84 29.80
CA SER A 113 -7.09 3.05 29.09
C SER A 113 -6.49 4.31 29.70
N LEU A 114 -5.93 5.19 28.85
CA LEU A 114 -5.27 6.45 29.26
C LEU A 114 -6.16 7.39 30.11
N ASN A 115 -7.48 7.19 30.10
CA ASN A 115 -8.43 8.02 30.83
C ASN A 115 -8.74 7.54 32.26
N LYS A 116 -8.18 6.41 32.72
CA LYS A 116 -8.51 5.83 34.04
C LYS A 116 -8.27 6.82 35.19
N GLY A 117 -7.12 7.49 35.21
CA GLY A 117 -6.80 8.49 36.24
C GLY A 117 -7.74 9.71 36.25
N TYR A 118 -8.25 10.13 35.08
CA TYR A 118 -9.24 11.21 34.98
C TYR A 118 -10.60 10.78 35.55
N TYR A 119 -11.06 9.58 35.22
CA TYR A 119 -12.31 9.03 35.76
C TYR A 119 -12.25 8.80 37.27
N ASP A 120 -11.11 8.37 37.81
CA ASP A 120 -10.92 8.16 39.24
C ASP A 120 -10.97 9.48 40.02
N LEU A 121 -10.35 10.55 39.50
CA LEU A 121 -10.42 11.90 40.08
C LEU A 121 -11.84 12.47 40.07
N LEU A 122 -12.58 12.27 38.98
CA LEU A 122 -13.99 12.70 38.88
C LEU A 122 -14.88 11.95 39.88
N LYS A 123 -14.65 10.65 40.06
CA LYS A 123 -15.39 9.82 41.03
C LYS A 123 -15.10 10.27 42.47
N GLN A 124 -13.84 10.54 42.80
CA GLN A 124 -13.45 11.07 44.10
C GLN A 124 -14.07 12.45 44.38
N ARG A 125 -14.14 13.33 43.36
CA ARG A 125 -14.80 14.64 43.49
C ARG A 125 -16.30 14.52 43.73
N LYS A 126 -17.00 13.64 43.00
CA LYS A 126 -18.45 13.42 43.18
C LYS A 126 -18.77 12.85 44.57
N MET A 127 -17.98 11.89 45.06
CA MET A 127 -18.18 11.27 46.39
C MET A 127 -17.91 12.25 47.54
N LYS A 128 -16.97 13.20 47.36
CA LYS A 128 -16.71 14.25 48.36
C LYS A 128 -17.84 15.28 48.44
N GLN A 129 -18.53 15.56 47.32
CA GLN A 129 -19.64 16.52 47.29
C GLN A 129 -20.93 15.94 47.89
N SER A 130 -21.17 14.63 47.76
CA SER A 130 -22.36 13.98 48.35
C SER A 130 -22.28 13.79 49.87
N ASN A 131 -21.08 13.77 50.44
CA ASN A 131 -20.86 13.62 51.89
C ASN A 131 -20.85 14.96 52.66
N GLN A 132 -21.09 16.09 51.99
CA GLN A 132 -21.13 17.43 52.58
C GLN A 132 -22.54 18.04 52.63
N GLN A 133 -23.59 17.25 52.37
CA GLN A 133 -25.01 17.57 52.60
C GLN A 133 -25.58 16.59 53.60
#